data_AF-A0A3N7DA03-F1
#
_entry.id   AF-A0A3N7DA03-F1
#
_cell.length_a   1.000
_cell.length_b   1.000
_cell.length_c   1.000
_cell.angle_alpha   90.00
_cell.angle_beta   90.00
_cell.angle_gamma   90.00
#
_symmetry.space_group_name_H-M   'P 1'
#
loop_
_entity.id
_entity.type
_entity.pdbx_description
1 polymer ?
#
loop_
_entity_poly.entity_id
_entity_poly.type
_entity_poly.pdbx_seq_one_letter_code
_entity_poly.pdbx_strand_id
1 'polypeptide(L)'
;MSSQPVFIPVGDLADGFAPDSHILPFSTSLQGRQFVLHFADGSSASLQVGEQDCQLETISKGSAEGFVGQGAYRASSLRPGIVLLDFIPRQAHGHSLSLVLDLERAVFTAVAGQLPQAEEVAQSAFSRVNQGQELTAVRCQFAHGSLNQQVTASTALHHVSDELIGLRNQYRYSPTECYEHIYLNSHFYTWQCLQGVEQGLADVDRCHYFKLDRELYLFVWREKIIPTLGVVLIDLQQLKTDGKIFGYQGNDFTTISNFPVGAKTQILNRTSHPLHD
;
A
#
# COMPACT_ATOMS: atom_id res chain seq x y z
N MET A 1 4.77 -9.77 -36.70
CA MET A 1 5.81 -9.75 -35.65
C MET A 1 5.09 -9.45 -34.36
N SER A 2 5.12 -10.34 -33.37
CA SER A 2 4.53 -10.06 -32.06
C SER A 2 5.44 -9.07 -31.35
N SER A 3 5.00 -7.83 -31.16
CA SER A 3 5.72 -6.87 -30.30
C SER A 3 5.73 -7.42 -28.89
N GLN A 4 6.91 -7.52 -28.28
CA GLN A 4 7.06 -7.87 -26.87
C GLN A 4 6.32 -6.83 -26.00
N PRO A 5 5.58 -7.22 -24.96
CA PRO A 5 4.98 -6.26 -24.03
C PRO A 5 6.09 -5.47 -23.32
N VAL A 6 5.87 -4.16 -23.11
CA VAL A 6 6.88 -3.21 -22.63
C VAL A 6 6.42 -2.60 -21.31
N PHE A 7 7.26 -2.64 -20.28
CA PHE A 7 7.02 -1.96 -19.01
C PHE A 7 6.90 -0.44 -19.20
N ILE A 8 5.96 0.17 -18.49
CA ILE A 8 5.66 1.60 -18.56
C ILE A 8 5.98 2.30 -17.24
N PRO A 9 6.27 3.61 -17.22
CA PRO A 9 6.42 4.36 -15.99
C PRO A 9 5.08 4.50 -15.24
N VAL A 10 5.14 4.81 -13.95
CA VAL A 10 3.95 4.87 -13.08
C VAL A 10 3.02 6.04 -13.44
N GLY A 11 3.51 7.06 -14.15
CA GLY A 11 2.67 8.12 -14.73
C GLY A 11 1.71 7.58 -15.80
N ASP A 12 2.21 6.80 -16.75
CA ASP A 12 1.40 6.20 -17.80
C ASP A 12 0.40 5.19 -17.23
N LEU A 13 0.81 4.46 -16.17
CA LEU A 13 -0.09 3.61 -15.39
C LEU A 13 -1.23 4.42 -14.74
N ALA A 14 -0.93 5.58 -14.17
CA ALA A 14 -1.93 6.47 -13.57
C ALA A 14 -2.95 6.94 -14.61
N ASP A 15 -2.50 7.31 -15.80
CA ASP A 15 -3.37 7.72 -16.91
C ASP A 15 -4.30 6.59 -17.36
N GLY A 16 -3.80 5.35 -17.42
CA GLY A 16 -4.61 4.17 -17.73
C GLY A 16 -5.67 3.85 -16.66
N PHE A 17 -5.34 4.08 -15.39
CA PHE A 17 -6.22 3.80 -14.25
C PHE A 17 -7.28 4.87 -13.98
N ALA A 18 -7.14 6.09 -14.51
CA ALA A 18 -8.02 7.21 -14.18
C ALA A 18 -9.47 7.08 -14.73
N PRO A 19 -9.71 6.70 -16.00
CA PRO A 19 -11.05 6.67 -16.58
C PRO A 19 -11.94 5.57 -15.98
N ASP A 20 -13.19 5.93 -15.64
CA ASP A 20 -14.22 5.02 -15.13
C ASP A 20 -13.72 4.09 -14.01
N SER A 21 -12.81 4.62 -13.18
CA SER A 21 -12.17 3.86 -12.12
C SER A 21 -13.17 3.49 -11.02
N HIS A 22 -13.00 2.30 -10.45
CA HIS A 22 -13.82 1.83 -9.34
C HIS A 22 -13.28 2.33 -7.98
N ILE A 23 -12.62 3.49 -7.92
CA ILE A 23 -12.14 4.07 -6.66
C ILE A 23 -13.32 4.40 -5.73
N LEU A 24 -13.05 4.40 -4.42
CA LEU A 24 -14.03 4.93 -3.47
C LEU A 24 -14.05 6.46 -3.51
N PRO A 25 -15.20 7.08 -3.19
CA PRO A 25 -15.27 8.53 -3.01
C PRO A 25 -14.43 8.99 -1.80
N PHE A 26 -14.11 10.27 -1.78
CA PHE A 26 -13.47 10.90 -0.63
C PHE A 26 -14.37 10.82 0.62
N SER A 27 -13.78 10.47 1.76
CA SER A 27 -14.45 10.42 3.06
C SER A 27 -14.10 11.64 3.91
N THR A 28 -15.12 12.36 4.38
CA THR A 28 -14.96 13.48 5.31
C THR A 28 -14.87 13.05 6.78
N SER A 29 -14.89 11.74 7.07
CA SER A 29 -14.98 11.18 8.43
C SER A 29 -13.82 11.55 9.38
N LEU A 30 -12.71 12.04 8.82
CA LEU A 30 -11.54 12.51 9.56
C LEU A 30 -11.44 14.03 9.65
N GLN A 31 -12.18 14.79 8.84
CA GLN A 31 -12.05 16.26 8.79
C GLN A 31 -12.36 16.90 10.15
N GLY A 32 -11.48 17.80 10.58
CA GLY A 32 -11.58 18.51 11.85
C GLY A 32 -11.20 17.66 13.08
N ARG A 33 -10.75 16.42 12.89
CA ARG A 33 -10.36 15.53 14.00
C ARG A 33 -8.87 15.60 14.28
N GLN A 34 -8.55 15.33 15.54
CA GLN A 34 -7.19 15.14 16.01
C GLN A 34 -7.08 13.80 16.73
N PHE A 35 -5.96 13.12 16.53
CA PHE A 35 -5.64 11.88 17.20
C PHE A 35 -4.22 11.94 17.77
N VAL A 36 -4.02 11.33 18.94
CA VAL A 36 -2.69 10.93 19.40
C VAL A 36 -2.49 9.48 19.00
N LEU A 37 -1.53 9.22 18.12
CA LEU A 37 -1.12 7.89 17.72
C LEU A 37 -0.11 7.36 18.73
N HIS A 38 -0.45 6.32 19.48
CA HIS A 38 0.45 5.63 20.39
C HIS A 38 0.97 4.35 19.72
N PHE A 39 2.25 4.32 19.41
CA PHE A 39 2.90 3.22 18.73
C PHE A 39 3.19 2.07 19.70
N ALA A 40 3.28 0.85 19.18
CA ALA A 40 3.52 -0.36 19.97
C ALA A 40 4.88 -0.35 20.73
N ASP A 41 5.85 0.44 20.28
CA ASP A 41 7.14 0.63 20.95
C ASP A 41 7.11 1.71 22.06
N GLY A 42 5.93 2.28 22.33
CA GLY A 42 5.73 3.33 23.33
C GLY A 42 5.94 4.75 22.80
N SER A 43 6.44 4.92 21.58
CA SER A 43 6.55 6.23 20.93
C SER A 43 5.17 6.78 20.54
N SER A 44 5.10 8.07 20.21
CA SER A 44 3.83 8.71 19.90
C SER A 44 3.94 9.87 18.92
N ALA A 45 2.86 10.11 18.18
CA ALA A 45 2.70 11.23 17.25
C ALA A 45 1.30 11.86 17.36
N SER A 46 1.16 13.12 16.99
CA SER A 46 -0.14 13.80 16.82
C SER A 46 -0.51 13.81 15.35
N LEU A 47 -1.67 13.28 14.99
CA LEU A 47 -2.31 13.44 13.68
C LEU A 47 -3.40 14.51 13.78
N GLN A 48 -3.27 15.58 13.02
CA GLN A 48 -4.30 16.60 12.82
C GLN A 48 -4.80 16.53 11.38
N VAL A 49 -6.12 16.50 11.19
CA VAL A 49 -6.73 16.40 9.86
C VAL A 49 -7.65 17.61 9.63
N GLY A 50 -7.24 18.50 8.75
CA GLY A 50 -8.03 19.63 8.29
C GLY A 50 -8.98 19.25 7.15
N GLU A 51 -9.55 20.27 6.50
CA GLU A 51 -10.45 20.07 5.35
C GLU A 51 -9.71 19.52 4.12
N GLN A 52 -8.51 20.02 3.85
CA GLN A 52 -7.73 19.70 2.64
C GLN A 52 -6.36 19.08 2.93
N ASP A 53 -5.80 19.32 4.11
CA ASP A 53 -4.49 18.81 4.49
C ASP A 53 -4.52 18.08 5.83
N CYS A 54 -3.46 17.30 6.07
CA CYS A 54 -3.21 16.68 7.34
C CYS A 54 -1.76 16.93 7.77
N GLN A 55 -1.52 16.83 9.07
CA GLN A 55 -0.23 17.01 9.69
C GLN A 55 0.01 15.90 10.71
N LEU A 56 1.15 15.23 10.59
CA LEU A 56 1.60 14.20 11.50
C LEU A 56 2.93 14.65 12.12
N GLU A 57 2.95 14.80 13.45
CA GLU A 57 4.11 15.31 14.20
C GLU A 57 4.48 14.38 15.34
N THR A 58 5.78 14.08 15.48
CA THR A 58 6.28 13.29 16.60
C THR A 58 6.09 14.01 17.93
N ILE A 59 5.55 13.30 18.91
CA ILE A 59 5.46 13.71 20.31
C ILE A 59 6.61 13.09 21.11
N SER A 60 6.92 11.82 20.87
CA SER A 60 8.01 11.09 21.55
C SER A 60 8.78 10.18 20.59
N LYS A 61 10.08 10.00 20.88
CA LYS A 61 11.04 9.30 20.00
C LYS A 61 10.78 7.80 19.88
N GLY A 62 11.23 7.23 18.77
CA GLY A 62 11.02 5.81 18.41
C GLY A 62 10.45 5.69 17.00
N SER A 63 9.59 4.70 16.78
CA SER A 63 8.97 4.43 15.47
C SER A 63 8.22 5.63 14.92
N ALA A 64 7.60 6.45 15.78
CA ALA A 64 6.90 7.67 15.40
C ALA A 64 7.75 8.64 14.56
N GLU A 65 9.07 8.68 14.73
CA GLU A 65 9.97 9.55 13.96
C GLU A 65 10.00 9.21 12.45
N GLY A 66 9.65 7.98 12.08
CA GLY A 66 9.52 7.56 10.68
C GLY A 66 8.20 7.98 10.01
N PHE A 67 7.25 8.51 10.79
CA PHE A 67 5.91 8.88 10.32
C PHE A 67 5.65 10.35 10.67
N VAL A 68 6.30 11.25 9.95
CA VAL A 68 6.18 12.70 10.14
C VAL A 68 5.98 13.37 8.79
N GLY A 69 5.07 14.34 8.73
CA GLY A 69 4.88 15.11 7.51
C GLY A 69 3.60 15.90 7.50
N GLN A 70 3.52 16.82 6.55
CA GLN A 70 2.32 17.59 6.26
C GLN A 70 2.08 17.60 4.75
N GLY A 71 0.83 17.43 4.33
CA GLY A 71 0.47 17.45 2.92
C GLY A 71 -1.03 17.39 2.69
N ALA A 72 -1.43 17.63 1.43
CA ALA A 72 -2.79 17.33 1.00
C ALA A 72 -3.01 15.82 1.08
N TYR A 73 -4.17 15.40 1.54
CA TYR A 73 -4.46 13.99 1.76
C TYR A 73 -5.68 13.52 0.96
N ARG A 74 -5.76 12.21 0.78
CA ARG A 74 -6.98 11.53 0.41
C ARG A 74 -7.39 10.61 1.55
N ALA A 75 -8.67 10.65 1.92
CA ALA A 75 -9.25 9.68 2.83
C ALA A 75 -10.37 8.90 2.14
N SER A 76 -10.47 7.60 2.43
CA SER A 76 -11.55 6.72 1.96
C SER A 76 -11.86 5.66 3.00
N SER A 77 -13.07 5.12 2.95
CA SER A 77 -13.56 4.16 3.94
C SER A 77 -14.19 2.97 3.22
N LEU A 78 -13.46 1.86 3.19
CA LEU A 78 -13.91 0.60 2.58
C LEU A 78 -14.90 -0.15 3.47
N ARG A 79 -14.70 -0.07 4.79
CA ARG A 79 -15.67 -0.49 5.82
C ARG A 79 -16.01 0.69 6.70
N PRO A 80 -17.26 0.81 7.18
CA PRO A 80 -17.62 1.81 8.19
C PRO A 80 -16.63 1.76 9.36
N GLY A 81 -16.15 2.94 9.79
CA GLY A 81 -15.20 3.04 10.91
C GLY A 81 -13.74 2.73 10.57
N ILE A 82 -13.44 2.15 9.41
CA ILE A 82 -12.07 1.91 8.95
C ILE A 82 -11.75 2.86 7.80
N VAL A 83 -10.76 3.73 8.01
CA VAL A 83 -10.42 4.80 7.08
C VAL A 83 -8.96 4.68 6.64
N LEU A 84 -8.71 4.64 5.34
CA LEU A 84 -7.39 4.81 4.75
C LEU A 84 -7.17 6.31 4.50
N LEU A 85 -6.19 6.90 5.18
CA LEU A 85 -5.68 8.24 4.91
C LEU A 85 -4.31 8.11 4.22
N ASP A 86 -4.11 8.76 3.08
CA ASP A 86 -2.86 8.73 2.32
C ASP A 86 -2.43 10.13 1.90
N PHE A 87 -1.14 10.43 1.98
CA PHE A 87 -0.57 11.70 1.53
C PHE A 87 0.92 11.62 1.20
N ILE A 88 1.39 12.63 0.45
CA ILE A 88 2.81 12.89 0.21
C ILE A 88 3.24 14.06 1.12
N PRO A 89 4.25 13.88 1.99
CA PRO A 89 4.80 14.98 2.76
C PRO A 89 5.47 16.05 1.86
N ARG A 90 5.10 17.32 2.00
CA ARG A 90 5.56 18.43 1.13
C ARG A 90 7.08 18.61 1.06
N GLN A 91 7.82 18.22 2.10
CA GLN A 91 9.27 18.43 2.23
C GLN A 91 10.09 17.13 2.16
N ALA A 92 9.47 16.01 1.77
CA ALA A 92 10.12 14.71 1.71
C ALA A 92 9.88 14.07 0.34
N HIS A 93 10.70 14.46 -0.64
CA HIS A 93 10.57 13.95 -2.02
C HIS A 93 10.81 12.43 -2.08
N GLY A 94 9.96 11.73 -2.83
CA GLY A 94 9.99 10.27 -2.90
C GLY A 94 9.43 9.55 -1.66
N HIS A 95 8.93 10.29 -0.67
CA HIS A 95 8.25 9.72 0.50
C HIS A 95 6.72 9.69 0.30
N SER A 96 6.05 8.68 0.85
CA SER A 96 4.60 8.68 1.05
C SER A 96 4.23 8.11 2.40
N LEU A 97 3.11 8.56 2.96
CA LEU A 97 2.58 8.11 4.24
C LEU A 97 1.12 7.66 4.06
N SER A 98 0.85 6.42 4.46
CA SER A 98 -0.50 5.86 4.49
C SER A 98 -0.84 5.37 5.91
N LEU A 99 -2.04 5.70 6.38
CA LEU A 99 -2.56 5.29 7.69
C LEU A 99 -3.90 4.58 7.49
N VAL A 100 -4.01 3.37 8.02
CA VAL A 100 -5.28 2.68 8.19
C VAL A 100 -5.74 2.90 9.62
N LEU A 101 -6.77 3.69 9.81
CA LEU A 101 -7.35 4.03 11.11
C LEU A 101 -8.61 3.20 11.33
N ASP A 102 -8.61 2.33 12.33
CA ASP A 102 -9.83 1.71 12.86
C ASP A 102 -10.33 2.56 14.02
N LEU A 103 -11.39 3.30 13.76
CA LEU A 103 -11.97 4.27 14.68
C LEU A 103 -12.81 3.60 15.78
N GLU A 104 -13.32 2.40 15.55
CA GLU A 104 -14.16 1.67 16.51
C GLU A 104 -13.31 0.91 17.52
N ARG A 105 -12.28 0.20 17.04
CA ARG A 105 -11.31 -0.50 17.89
C ARG A 105 -10.21 0.41 18.40
N ALA A 106 -10.16 1.66 17.94
CA ALA A 106 -9.15 2.65 18.29
C ALA A 106 -7.71 2.15 18.06
N VAL A 107 -7.47 1.53 16.90
CA VAL A 107 -6.14 1.03 16.49
C VAL A 107 -5.77 1.52 15.10
N PHE A 108 -4.48 1.48 14.77
CA PHE A 108 -4.00 1.86 13.45
C PHE A 108 -2.87 0.99 12.92
N THR A 109 -2.65 1.10 11.61
CA THR A 109 -1.40 0.68 10.96
C THR A 109 -0.90 1.79 10.06
N ALA A 110 0.39 2.07 10.14
CA ALA A 110 1.07 3.09 9.36
C ALA A 110 2.04 2.44 8.39
N VAL A 111 2.11 2.99 7.18
CA VAL A 111 3.05 2.61 6.11
C VAL A 111 3.78 3.88 5.68
N ALA A 112 5.10 3.88 5.83
CA ALA A 112 5.97 4.91 5.27
C ALA A 112 6.75 4.30 4.11
N GLY A 113 6.55 4.84 2.92
CA GLY A 113 7.23 4.42 1.70
C GLY A 113 8.33 5.38 1.30
N GLN A 114 9.44 4.86 0.77
CA GLN A 114 10.49 5.64 0.15
C GLN A 114 10.87 5.05 -1.22
N LEU A 115 10.77 5.88 -2.26
CA LEU A 115 11.27 5.53 -3.58
C LEU A 115 12.81 5.60 -3.64
N PRO A 116 13.44 4.72 -4.43
CA PRO A 116 14.88 4.70 -4.62
C PRO A 116 15.37 5.84 -5.50
N GLN A 117 16.61 6.26 -5.31
CA GLN A 117 17.29 7.17 -6.23
C GLN A 117 17.74 6.45 -7.51
N ALA A 118 18.04 7.21 -8.57
CA ALA A 118 18.44 6.67 -9.87
C ALA A 118 19.62 5.69 -9.80
N GLU A 119 20.61 5.97 -8.95
CA GLU A 119 21.79 5.11 -8.73
C GLU A 119 21.41 3.74 -8.15
N GLU A 120 20.43 3.70 -7.24
CA GLU A 120 19.96 2.44 -6.65
C GLU A 120 19.19 1.61 -7.69
N VAL A 121 18.43 2.26 -8.58
CA VAL A 121 17.69 1.59 -9.65
C VAL A 121 18.62 1.06 -10.74
N ALA A 122 19.71 1.77 -11.03
CA ALA A 122 20.73 1.33 -11.99
C ALA A 122 21.50 0.08 -11.51
N GLN A 123 21.45 -0.26 -10.22
CA GLN A 123 22.09 -1.46 -9.70
C GLN A 123 21.35 -2.72 -10.13
N SER A 124 22.03 -3.58 -10.89
CA SER A 124 21.44 -4.83 -11.38
C SER A 124 21.02 -5.78 -10.26
N ALA A 125 20.00 -6.60 -10.54
CA ALA A 125 19.53 -7.64 -9.63
C ALA A 125 20.66 -8.60 -9.20
N PHE A 126 21.54 -8.99 -10.12
CA PHE A 126 22.65 -9.91 -9.81
C PHE A 126 23.66 -9.29 -8.84
N SER A 127 23.96 -7.99 -8.99
CA SER A 127 24.82 -7.28 -8.05
C SER A 127 24.19 -7.20 -6.65
N ARG A 128 22.87 -6.98 -6.56
CA ARG A 128 22.13 -6.99 -5.29
C ARG A 128 22.22 -8.36 -4.60
N VAL A 129 22.05 -9.46 -5.36
CA VAL A 129 22.19 -10.84 -4.86
C VAL A 129 23.58 -11.07 -4.27
N ASN A 130 24.64 -10.70 -5.01
CA ASN A 130 26.02 -10.88 -4.53
C ASN A 130 26.33 -10.08 -3.25
N GLN A 131 25.56 -9.04 -2.96
CA GLN A 131 25.69 -8.18 -1.78
C GLN A 131 24.67 -8.53 -0.68
N GLY A 132 23.84 -9.56 -0.87
CA GLY A 132 22.81 -9.96 0.10
C GLY A 132 21.69 -8.92 0.28
N GLN A 133 21.43 -8.08 -0.73
CA GLN A 133 20.40 -7.04 -0.69
C GLN A 133 19.04 -7.53 -1.20
N GLU A 134 17.95 -6.87 -0.80
CA GLU A 134 16.65 -7.07 -1.45
C GLU A 134 16.72 -6.62 -2.93
N LEU A 135 15.94 -7.31 -3.79
CA LEU A 135 15.90 -7.00 -5.22
C LEU A 135 15.18 -5.69 -5.52
N THR A 136 14.11 -5.37 -4.80
CA THR A 136 13.48 -4.06 -4.87
C THR A 136 14.32 -3.04 -4.11
N ALA A 137 14.46 -1.85 -4.68
CA ALA A 137 15.09 -0.72 -4.02
C ALA A 137 14.07 0.18 -3.28
N VAL A 138 12.77 -0.09 -3.46
CA VAL A 138 11.70 0.59 -2.72
C VAL A 138 11.75 0.14 -1.26
N ARG A 139 11.78 1.11 -0.35
CA ARG A 139 11.82 0.85 1.09
C ARG A 139 10.46 1.12 1.72
N CYS A 140 10.07 0.30 2.67
CA CYS A 140 8.89 0.55 3.50
C CYS A 140 9.19 0.34 4.97
N GLN A 141 8.58 1.17 5.81
CA GLN A 141 8.51 0.98 7.25
C GLN A 141 7.03 0.79 7.64
N PHE A 142 6.81 -0.10 8.61
CA PHE A 142 5.49 -0.40 9.13
C PHE A 142 5.46 -0.16 10.63
N ALA A 143 4.35 0.38 11.11
CA ALA A 143 4.10 0.49 12.53
C ALA A 143 2.62 0.24 12.85
N HIS A 144 2.37 -0.23 14.06
CA HIS A 144 1.04 -0.49 14.58
C HIS A 144 0.89 0.19 15.93
N GLY A 145 -0.34 0.54 16.30
CA GLY A 145 -0.59 1.22 17.56
C GLY A 145 -2.07 1.46 17.83
N SER A 146 -2.34 2.28 18.86
CA SER A 146 -3.67 2.70 19.28
C SER A 146 -3.90 4.20 19.12
N LEU A 147 -5.18 4.58 19.02
CA LEU A 147 -5.64 5.96 18.89
C LEU A 147 -6.04 6.49 20.27
N ASN A 148 -5.49 7.63 20.67
CA ASN A 148 -5.84 8.41 21.88
C ASN A 148 -5.63 7.70 23.23
N GLN A 149 -5.09 6.49 23.22
CA GLN A 149 -4.77 5.72 24.41
C GLN A 149 -3.50 4.93 24.19
N GLN A 150 -2.76 4.64 25.26
CA GLN A 150 -1.55 3.81 25.20
C GLN A 150 -1.88 2.38 24.81
N VAL A 151 -0.94 1.73 24.11
CA VAL A 151 -1.01 0.30 23.81
C VAL A 151 -0.84 -0.49 25.10
N THR A 152 -1.73 -1.45 25.35
CA THR A 152 -1.65 -2.38 26.47
C THR A 152 -1.61 -3.82 25.95
N ALA A 153 -1.35 -4.79 26.83
CA ALA A 153 -1.36 -6.21 26.48
C ALA A 153 -2.73 -6.71 25.95
N SER A 154 -3.82 -5.99 26.23
CA SER A 154 -5.16 -6.31 25.73
C SER A 154 -5.54 -5.57 24.45
N THR A 155 -4.69 -4.66 23.95
CA THR A 155 -4.93 -3.95 22.69
C THR A 155 -4.75 -4.92 21.53
N ALA A 156 -5.85 -5.26 20.85
CA ALA A 156 -5.85 -6.11 19.67
C ALA A 156 -5.36 -5.33 18.44
N LEU A 157 -4.04 -5.17 18.33
CA LEU A 157 -3.41 -4.51 17.19
C LEU A 157 -3.65 -5.29 15.88
N HIS A 158 -3.62 -4.57 14.76
CA HIS A 158 -3.41 -5.20 13.46
C HIS A 158 -2.08 -5.97 13.47
N HIS A 159 -2.02 -7.07 12.74
CA HIS A 159 -0.89 -8.01 12.80
C HIS A 159 -0.61 -8.65 11.45
N VAL A 160 0.61 -9.16 11.26
CA VAL A 160 0.99 -9.92 10.07
C VAL A 160 0.07 -11.13 9.89
N SER A 161 -0.29 -11.46 8.65
CA SER A 161 -1.21 -12.56 8.37
C SER A 161 -0.88 -13.31 7.09
N ASP A 162 -1.01 -14.63 7.15
CA ASP A 162 -0.81 -15.54 6.01
C ASP A 162 -2.13 -15.94 5.33
N GLU A 163 -3.27 -15.37 5.73
CA GLU A 163 -4.60 -15.81 5.26
C GLU A 163 -4.85 -15.61 3.76
N LEU A 164 -4.13 -14.69 3.13
CA LEU A 164 -4.17 -14.48 1.68
C LEU A 164 -3.35 -15.51 0.90
N ILE A 165 -2.38 -16.20 1.53
CA ILE A 165 -1.49 -17.13 0.83
C ILE A 165 -2.28 -18.28 0.19
N GLY A 166 -1.89 -18.61 -1.04
CA GLY A 166 -2.54 -19.60 -1.91
C GLY A 166 -3.74 -19.07 -2.67
N LEU A 167 -4.25 -17.87 -2.36
CA LEU A 167 -5.38 -17.28 -3.08
C LEU A 167 -4.92 -16.73 -4.45
N ARG A 168 -5.69 -17.05 -5.50
CA ARG A 168 -5.64 -16.39 -6.80
C ARG A 168 -6.88 -15.53 -6.96
N ASN A 169 -6.70 -14.22 -7.08
CA ASN A 169 -7.79 -13.25 -7.08
C ASN A 169 -7.67 -12.30 -8.27
N GLN A 170 -8.78 -12.04 -8.93
CA GLN A 170 -8.87 -11.08 -10.02
C GLN A 170 -9.31 -9.71 -9.48
N TYR A 171 -8.74 -8.64 -10.00
CA TYR A 171 -9.01 -7.24 -9.65
C TYR A 171 -9.39 -6.47 -10.91
N ARG A 172 -10.65 -6.02 -10.99
CA ARG A 172 -11.11 -5.12 -12.05
C ARG A 172 -11.14 -3.69 -11.54
N TYR A 173 -10.14 -2.90 -11.92
CA TYR A 173 -9.97 -1.51 -11.52
C TYR A 173 -10.88 -0.56 -12.31
N SER A 174 -11.14 -0.87 -13.58
CA SER A 174 -12.08 -0.13 -14.45
C SER A 174 -12.65 -1.08 -15.52
N PRO A 175 -13.49 -0.62 -16.46
CA PRO A 175 -13.86 -1.40 -17.65
C PRO A 175 -12.66 -1.82 -18.52
N THR A 176 -11.54 -1.09 -18.45
CA THR A 176 -10.35 -1.29 -19.29
C THR A 176 -9.15 -1.85 -18.53
N GLU A 177 -9.06 -1.68 -17.21
CA GLU A 177 -7.93 -2.12 -16.39
C GLU A 177 -8.32 -3.31 -15.49
N CYS A 178 -7.66 -4.44 -15.69
CA CYS A 178 -7.88 -5.66 -14.93
C CYS A 178 -6.59 -6.46 -14.75
N TYR A 179 -6.31 -6.83 -13.50
CA TYR A 179 -5.14 -7.59 -13.11
C TYR A 179 -5.58 -8.83 -12.33
N GLU A 180 -4.67 -9.77 -12.16
CA GLU A 180 -4.79 -10.82 -11.15
C GLU A 180 -3.58 -10.85 -10.24
N HIS A 181 -3.81 -11.20 -8.97
CA HIS A 181 -2.75 -11.49 -8.02
C HIS A 181 -2.81 -12.95 -7.60
N ILE A 182 -1.65 -13.57 -7.46
CA ILE A 182 -1.48 -14.88 -6.83
C ILE A 182 -0.55 -14.71 -5.64
N TYR A 183 -1.07 -14.94 -4.46
CA TYR A 183 -0.33 -14.76 -3.21
C TYR A 183 0.48 -16.02 -2.90
N LEU A 184 1.78 -16.00 -3.21
CA LEU A 184 2.59 -17.22 -3.28
C LEU A 184 3.03 -17.70 -1.89
N ASN A 185 3.53 -16.78 -1.07
CA ASN A 185 4.03 -17.05 0.28
C ASN A 185 4.07 -15.75 1.10
N SER A 186 4.62 -15.79 2.31
CA SER A 186 4.69 -14.65 3.24
C SER A 186 5.51 -13.46 2.73
N HIS A 187 6.29 -13.63 1.67
CA HIS A 187 7.20 -12.60 1.17
C HIS A 187 6.92 -12.15 -0.27
N PHE A 188 6.31 -13.00 -1.09
CA PHE A 188 6.18 -12.79 -2.52
C PHE A 188 4.77 -13.08 -3.02
N TYR A 189 4.35 -12.27 -3.98
CA TYR A 189 3.16 -12.49 -4.79
C TYR A 189 3.55 -12.34 -6.26
N THR A 190 2.75 -12.92 -7.15
CA THR A 190 2.84 -12.60 -8.57
C THR A 190 1.62 -11.79 -8.99
N TRP A 191 1.81 -10.94 -9.99
CA TRP A 191 0.76 -10.20 -10.64
C TRP A 191 0.84 -10.40 -12.16
N GLN A 192 -0.31 -10.27 -12.82
CA GLN A 192 -0.39 -10.21 -14.28
C GLN A 192 -1.47 -9.19 -14.68
N CYS A 193 -1.16 -8.33 -15.65
CA CYS A 193 -2.16 -7.50 -16.31
C CYS A 193 -2.94 -8.32 -17.34
N LEU A 194 -4.22 -8.55 -17.07
CA LEU A 194 -5.13 -9.30 -17.94
C LEU A 194 -5.71 -8.41 -19.05
N GLN A 195 -5.91 -7.14 -18.74
CA GLN A 195 -6.48 -6.14 -19.63
C GLN A 195 -6.01 -4.76 -19.17
N GLY A 196 -5.55 -3.91 -20.08
CA GLY A 196 -5.12 -2.55 -19.75
C GLY A 196 -3.85 -2.12 -20.47
N VAL A 197 -3.30 -0.97 -20.06
CA VAL A 197 -2.07 -0.40 -20.64
C VAL A 197 -0.85 -1.31 -20.48
N GLU A 198 -0.84 -2.17 -19.45
CA GLU A 198 0.22 -3.15 -19.20
C GLU A 198 -0.11 -4.57 -19.69
N GLN A 199 -1.15 -4.73 -20.52
CA GLN A 199 -1.69 -6.06 -20.86
C GLN A 199 -0.61 -7.06 -21.30
N GLY A 200 -0.57 -8.20 -20.62
CA GLY A 200 0.39 -9.27 -20.86
C GLY A 200 1.70 -9.14 -20.07
N LEU A 201 1.95 -8.03 -19.36
CA LEU A 201 3.03 -7.95 -18.38
C LEU A 201 2.67 -8.72 -17.10
N ALA A 202 3.72 -9.25 -16.47
CA ALA A 202 3.65 -9.97 -15.21
C ALA A 202 5.01 -9.94 -14.51
N ASP A 203 5.00 -10.03 -13.19
CA ASP A 203 6.21 -10.20 -12.38
C ASP A 203 5.90 -10.81 -11.01
N VAL A 204 6.95 -11.12 -10.24
CA VAL A 204 6.90 -11.52 -8.84
C VAL A 204 7.58 -10.47 -7.98
N ASP A 205 6.84 -9.82 -7.08
CA ASP A 205 7.37 -8.74 -6.27
C ASP A 205 7.27 -9.01 -4.77
N ARG A 206 8.10 -8.30 -4.02
CA ARG A 206 8.15 -8.37 -2.56
C ARG A 206 6.89 -7.72 -1.99
N CYS A 207 6.21 -8.40 -1.07
CA CYS A 207 4.96 -7.91 -0.51
C CYS A 207 4.76 -8.25 0.97
N HIS A 208 3.79 -7.61 1.60
CA HIS A 208 3.51 -7.69 3.03
C HIS A 208 2.01 -7.75 3.26
N TYR A 209 1.61 -8.51 4.27
CA TYR A 209 0.22 -8.84 4.55
C TYR A 209 -0.07 -8.54 6.02
N PHE A 210 -1.09 -7.73 6.27
CA PHE A 210 -1.59 -7.50 7.62
C PHE A 210 -3.08 -7.77 7.67
N LYS A 211 -3.53 -8.49 8.69
CA LYS A 211 -4.94 -8.62 9.00
C LYS A 211 -5.38 -7.41 9.81
N LEU A 212 -6.38 -6.72 9.28
CA LEU A 212 -7.01 -5.58 9.93
C LEU A 212 -8.21 -6.09 10.71
N ASP A 213 -9.11 -6.79 10.04
CA ASP A 213 -10.35 -7.32 10.61
C ASP A 213 -10.68 -8.66 9.92
N ARG A 214 -11.79 -9.30 10.28
CA ARG A 214 -12.27 -10.51 9.62
C ARG A 214 -12.42 -10.26 8.12
N GLU A 215 -11.70 -11.03 7.32
CA GLU A 215 -11.73 -10.98 5.84
C GLU A 215 -11.38 -9.59 5.28
N LEU A 216 -10.67 -8.75 6.06
CA LEU A 216 -10.14 -7.46 5.66
C LEU A 216 -8.64 -7.40 5.92
N TYR A 217 -7.90 -7.12 4.86
CA TYR A 217 -6.44 -7.16 4.87
C TYR A 217 -5.87 -5.87 4.34
N LEU A 218 -4.73 -5.46 4.88
CA LEU A 218 -3.83 -4.51 4.25
C LEU A 218 -2.77 -5.29 3.49
N PHE A 219 -2.69 -5.05 2.18
CA PHE A 219 -1.70 -5.61 1.29
C PHE A 219 -0.78 -4.50 0.78
N VAL A 220 0.53 -4.69 0.92
CA VAL A 220 1.55 -3.74 0.49
C VAL A 220 2.55 -4.45 -0.40
N TRP A 221 2.87 -3.92 -1.57
CA TRP A 221 3.90 -4.48 -2.44
C TRP A 221 4.93 -3.43 -2.86
N ARG A 222 6.12 -3.92 -3.22
CA ARG A 222 7.30 -3.13 -3.59
C ARG A 222 7.90 -3.71 -4.85
N GLU A 223 7.70 -3.03 -5.97
CA GLU A 223 8.15 -3.49 -7.29
C GLU A 223 9.65 -3.31 -7.45
N LYS A 224 10.28 -4.23 -8.19
CA LYS A 224 11.74 -4.22 -8.41
C LYS A 224 12.17 -3.74 -9.80
N ILE A 225 11.26 -3.71 -10.78
CA ILE A 225 11.58 -3.29 -12.16
C ILE A 225 11.32 -1.79 -12.33
N ILE A 226 10.05 -1.38 -12.26
CA ILE A 226 9.66 0.01 -12.15
C ILE A 226 9.47 0.30 -10.66
N PRO A 227 10.15 1.31 -10.07
CA PRO A 227 10.02 1.58 -8.64
C PRO A 227 8.61 2.01 -8.26
N THR A 228 7.85 1.05 -7.72
CA THR A 228 6.44 1.22 -7.39
C THR A 228 6.17 0.72 -5.97
N LEU A 229 5.38 1.48 -5.22
CA LEU A 229 4.79 1.09 -3.95
C LEU A 229 3.27 1.07 -4.09
N GLY A 230 2.67 -0.09 -3.86
CA GLY A 230 1.23 -0.22 -3.73
C GLY A 230 0.80 -0.46 -2.28
N VAL A 231 -0.28 0.20 -1.86
CA VAL A 231 -0.87 0.07 -0.52
C VAL A 231 -2.37 -0.06 -0.69
N VAL A 232 -2.93 -1.25 -0.42
CA VAL A 232 -4.32 -1.57 -0.75
C VAL A 232 -5.00 -2.34 0.38
N LEU A 233 -6.20 -1.90 0.75
CA LEU A 233 -7.15 -2.66 1.54
C LEU A 233 -7.86 -3.67 0.64
N ILE A 234 -7.95 -4.91 1.11
CA ILE A 234 -8.64 -6.01 0.43
C ILE A 234 -9.73 -6.53 1.33
N ASP A 235 -10.98 -6.25 0.96
CA ASP A 235 -12.15 -6.79 1.64
C ASP A 235 -12.68 -7.98 0.83
N LEU A 236 -12.42 -9.20 1.34
CA LEU A 236 -12.89 -10.43 0.71
C LEU A 236 -14.38 -10.68 0.97
N GLN A 237 -14.96 -10.05 1.99
CA GLN A 237 -16.39 -10.15 2.26
C GLN A 237 -17.20 -9.29 1.29
N GLN A 238 -16.74 -8.06 1.02
CA GLN A 238 -17.39 -7.14 0.07
C GLN A 238 -16.91 -7.32 -1.38
N LEU A 239 -15.90 -8.16 -1.61
CA LEU A 239 -15.26 -8.35 -2.91
C LEU A 239 -14.82 -7.02 -3.55
N LYS A 240 -14.17 -6.18 -2.73
CA LYS A 240 -13.81 -4.81 -3.08
C LYS A 240 -12.44 -4.46 -2.51
N THR A 241 -11.70 -3.63 -3.25
CA THR A 241 -10.48 -2.99 -2.75
C THR A 241 -10.54 -1.48 -2.80
N ASP A 242 -9.68 -0.86 -1.99
CA ASP A 242 -9.43 0.58 -1.93
C ASP A 242 -7.97 0.81 -1.51
N GLY A 243 -7.28 1.74 -2.15
CA GLY A 243 -5.85 1.91 -1.94
C GLY A 243 -5.23 2.97 -2.82
N LYS A 244 -3.92 2.88 -3.01
CA LYS A 244 -3.13 3.77 -3.84
C LYS A 244 -1.93 3.07 -4.47
N ILE A 245 -1.42 3.66 -5.54
CA ILE A 245 -0.14 3.33 -6.15
C ILE A 245 0.74 4.58 -6.15
N PHE A 246 2.03 4.39 -5.87
CA PHE A 246 3.02 5.45 -5.70
C PHE A 246 4.32 5.11 -6.43
N GLY A 247 4.82 6.05 -7.22
CA GLY A 247 6.05 5.88 -7.99
C GLY A 247 6.49 7.18 -8.66
N TYR A 248 7.51 7.10 -9.51
CA TYR A 248 7.90 8.23 -10.36
C TYR A 248 6.98 8.33 -11.58
N GLN A 249 6.54 9.54 -11.90
CA GLN A 249 5.71 9.80 -13.09
C GLN A 249 6.43 9.38 -14.38
N GLY A 250 7.74 9.59 -14.45
CA GLY A 250 8.59 9.16 -15.55
C GLY A 250 9.91 8.55 -15.09
N ASN A 251 10.75 8.16 -16.05
CA ASN A 251 12.04 7.52 -15.79
C ASN A 251 13.17 8.50 -15.43
N ASP A 252 12.84 9.77 -15.20
CA ASP A 252 13.80 10.84 -14.86
C ASP A 252 13.99 11.02 -13.34
N PHE A 253 13.21 10.29 -12.53
CA PHE A 253 13.25 10.32 -11.07
C PHE A 253 12.90 11.69 -10.44
N THR A 254 12.21 12.58 -11.18
CA THR A 254 11.92 13.94 -10.71
C THR A 254 10.51 14.09 -10.15
N THR A 255 9.49 13.74 -10.94
CA THR A 255 8.10 14.00 -10.59
C THR A 255 7.48 12.73 -10.04
N ILE A 256 6.66 12.89 -9.00
CA ILE A 256 6.04 11.78 -8.29
C ILE A 256 4.59 11.62 -8.76
N SER A 257 4.18 10.38 -8.98
CA SER A 257 2.80 9.99 -9.20
C SER A 257 2.29 9.26 -7.95
N ASN A 258 1.17 9.71 -7.40
CA ASN A 258 0.45 9.07 -6.29
C ASN A 258 -1.05 9.15 -6.57
N PHE A 259 -1.66 8.02 -6.90
CA PHE A 259 -3.05 8.00 -7.35
C PHE A 259 -3.86 6.91 -6.64
N PRO A 260 -5.15 7.16 -6.37
CA PRO A 260 -6.01 6.17 -5.74
C PRO A 260 -6.33 5.04 -6.70
N VAL A 261 -6.46 3.83 -6.16
CA VAL A 261 -6.93 2.66 -6.89
C VAL A 261 -8.01 1.96 -6.09
N GLY A 262 -8.97 1.36 -6.80
CA GLY A 262 -9.97 0.51 -6.19
C GLY A 262 -10.51 -0.45 -7.22
N ALA A 263 -10.70 -1.71 -6.85
CA ALA A 263 -11.14 -2.76 -7.76
C ALA A 263 -12.38 -3.47 -7.23
N LYS A 264 -13.19 -4.01 -8.13
CA LYS A 264 -14.10 -5.12 -7.81
C LYS A 264 -13.31 -6.41 -7.94
N THR A 265 -13.47 -7.33 -6.99
CA THR A 265 -12.65 -8.55 -6.93
C THR A 265 -13.45 -9.81 -7.21
N GLN A 266 -12.75 -10.85 -7.65
CA GLN A 266 -13.32 -12.18 -7.82
C GLN A 266 -12.26 -13.23 -7.48
N ILE A 267 -12.53 -14.00 -6.42
CA ILE A 267 -11.68 -15.13 -6.05
C ILE A 267 -11.82 -16.21 -7.11
N LEU A 268 -10.72 -16.56 -7.76
CA LEU A 268 -10.70 -17.56 -8.83
C LEU A 268 -10.50 -18.96 -8.27
N ASN A 269 -9.56 -19.13 -7.35
CA ASN A 269 -9.32 -20.37 -6.62
C ASN A 269 -8.43 -20.12 -5.40
N ARG A 270 -8.28 -21.16 -4.58
CA ARG A 270 -7.26 -21.27 -3.54
C ARG A 270 -6.45 -22.53 -3.78
N THR A 271 -5.15 -22.40 -3.82
CA THR A 271 -4.19 -23.50 -4.01
C THR A 271 -3.65 -23.92 -2.64
N SER A 272 -3.62 -25.22 -2.39
CA SER A 272 -2.95 -25.83 -1.24
C SER A 272 -1.89 -26.79 -1.77
N HIS A 273 -0.70 -26.74 -1.19
CA HIS A 273 0.40 -27.64 -1.51
C HIS A 273 0.54 -28.65 -0.37
N PRO A 274 0.19 -29.94 -0.58
CA PRO A 274 0.38 -30.98 0.42
C PRO A 274 1.87 -31.33 0.48
N LEU A 275 2.65 -30.55 1.23
CA LEU A 275 4.11 -30.71 1.30
C LEU A 275 4.55 -31.82 2.26
N HIS A 276 3.68 -32.28 3.17
CA HIS A 276 3.85 -33.50 3.98
C HIS A 276 2.47 -34.04 4.41
N ASP A 277 2.30 -35.37 4.42
CA ASP A 277 1.25 -36.08 5.17
C ASP A 277 1.54 -36.02 6.69
#